data_AF-A0A932A3P7-F1
#
_entry.id   AF-A0A932A3P7-F1
#
_cell.length_a   1.000
_cell.length_b   1.000
_cell.length_c   1.000
_cell.angle_alpha   90.00
_cell.angle_beta   90.00
_cell.angle_gamma   90.00
#
_symmetry.space_group_name_H-M   'P 1'
#
loop_
_entity.id
_entity.type
_entity.pdbx_description
1 polymer ?
#
loop_
_entity_poly.entity_id
_entity_poly.type
_entity_poly.pdbx_seq_one_letter_code
_entity_poly.pdbx_strand_id
1 'polypeptide(L)'
;MFRVKFKDDYEKEVYTVYCKAEALDLRGHPYFVCLNGLIEPAHSPLIELNSKEKRRFRETKSLMIPIQNVVLIEKLDDEKPRIVEVPPLSPFQNIFKNPSEIKE
;
A
#
# COMPACT_ATOMS: atom_id res chain seq x y z
N MET A 1 -1.90 5.28 -1.57
CA MET A 1 -0.81 4.90 -2.50
C MET A 1 -1.29 3.81 -3.48
N PHE A 2 -0.64 3.60 -4.62
CA PHE A 2 -0.96 2.52 -5.57
C PHE A 2 0.25 1.61 -5.79
N ARG A 3 -0.04 0.32 -5.97
CA ARG A 3 0.90 -0.69 -6.43
C ARG A 3 0.36 -1.28 -7.73
N VAL A 4 1.15 -1.20 -8.79
CA VAL A 4 0.79 -1.77 -10.09
C VAL A 4 1.81 -2.79 -10.53
N LYS A 5 1.36 -3.97 -10.93
CA LYS A 5 2.20 -4.99 -11.57
C LYS A 5 1.84 -5.12 -13.03
N PHE A 6 2.83 -5.14 -13.90
CA PHE A 6 2.64 -5.38 -15.32
C PHE A 6 3.81 -6.18 -15.90
N LYS A 7 3.53 -6.91 -16.99
CA LYS A 7 4.54 -7.61 -17.78
C LYS A 7 5.06 -6.69 -18.86
N ASP A 8 6.36 -6.67 -19.07
CA ASP A 8 6.91 -6.09 -20.29
C ASP A 8 6.85 -7.11 -21.44
N ASP A 9 6.47 -6.65 -22.62
CA ASP A 9 6.31 -7.50 -23.81
C ASP A 9 7.65 -7.97 -24.36
N TYR A 10 8.73 -7.21 -24.11
CA TYR A 10 10.07 -7.53 -24.61
C TYR A 10 10.79 -8.49 -23.68
N GLU A 11 10.94 -8.14 -22.39
CA GLU A 11 11.74 -8.94 -21.46
C GLU A 11 10.95 -10.07 -20.79
N LYS A 12 9.62 -10.09 -20.93
CA LYS A 12 8.69 -11.02 -20.23
C LYS A 12 8.79 -10.98 -18.70
N GLU A 13 9.49 -9.99 -18.15
CA GLU A 13 9.64 -9.79 -16.72
C GLU A 13 8.44 -9.05 -16.11
N VAL A 14 8.24 -9.21 -14.80
CA VAL A 14 7.17 -8.53 -14.08
C VAL A 14 7.75 -7.32 -13.35
N TYR A 15 7.27 -6.15 -13.74
CA TYR A 15 7.58 -4.88 -13.10
C TYR A 15 6.53 -4.59 -12.04
N THR A 16 6.96 -4.19 -10.85
CA THR A 16 6.08 -3.67 -9.80
C THR A 16 6.38 -2.19 -9.60
N VAL A 17 5.41 -1.34 -9.84
CA VAL A 17 5.53 0.11 -9.65
C VAL A 17 4.74 0.52 -8.42
N TYR A 18 5.38 1.28 -7.55
CA TYR A 18 4.74 1.93 -6.41
C TYR A 18 4.70 3.43 -6.65
N CYS A 19 3.50 4.02 -6.64
CA CYS A 19 3.32 5.44 -6.82
C CYS A 19 2.09 5.97 -6.08
N LYS A 20 2.11 7.25 -5.74
CA LYS A 20 0.91 7.99 -5.37
C LYS A 20 0.39 8.71 -6.61
N ALA A 21 -0.91 8.69 -6.81
CA ALA A 21 -1.59 9.29 -7.96
C ALA A 21 -2.90 9.92 -7.50
N GLU A 22 -3.30 11.03 -8.13
CA GLU A 22 -4.59 11.67 -7.91
C GLU A 22 -5.74 10.76 -8.36
N ALA A 23 -5.56 10.12 -9.52
CA ALA A 23 -6.61 9.32 -10.14
C ALA A 23 -6.07 8.08 -10.83
N LEU A 24 -6.83 6.99 -10.72
CA LEU A 24 -6.74 5.81 -11.58
C LEU A 24 -7.88 5.88 -12.60
N ASP A 25 -7.54 5.98 -13.87
CA ASP A 25 -8.47 5.98 -14.98
C ASP A 25 -8.38 4.66 -15.76
N LEU A 26 -9.49 3.92 -15.73
CA LEU A 26 -9.68 2.66 -16.44
C LEU A 26 -10.61 2.81 -17.65
N ARG A 27 -11.17 4.00 -17.89
CA ARG A 27 -12.24 4.24 -18.87
C ARG A 27 -11.88 5.26 -19.95
N GLY A 28 -10.95 6.17 -19.68
CA GLY A 28 -10.60 7.25 -20.59
C GLY A 28 -9.85 6.79 -21.85
N HIS A 29 -9.21 5.62 -21.84
CA HIS A 29 -8.52 5.08 -23.01
C HIS A 29 -8.79 3.57 -23.17
N PRO A 30 -9.21 3.08 -24.35
CA PRO A 30 -9.65 1.68 -24.53
C PRO A 30 -8.55 0.63 -24.33
N TYR A 31 -7.28 1.01 -24.51
CA TYR A 31 -6.14 0.10 -24.48
C TYR A 31 -5.19 0.30 -23.31
N PHE A 32 -5.41 1.32 -22.47
CA PHE A 32 -4.44 1.67 -21.44
C PHE A 32 -5.15 1.93 -20.12
N VAL A 33 -4.48 1.50 -19.06
CA VAL A 33 -4.76 1.96 -17.71
C VAL A 33 -3.85 3.14 -17.41
N CYS A 34 -4.45 4.23 -16.95
CA CYS A 34 -3.75 5.48 -16.69
C CYS A 34 -3.79 5.82 -15.21
N LEU A 35 -2.62 6.02 -14.60
CA LEU A 35 -2.49 6.68 -13.31
C LEU A 35 -2.10 8.13 -13.56
N ASN A 36 -3.02 9.05 -13.31
CA ASN A 36 -2.89 10.47 -13.60
C ASN A 36 -2.59 11.26 -12.33
N GLY A 37 -1.82 12.35 -12.51
CA GLY A 37 -1.47 13.25 -11.41
C GLY A 37 -0.62 12.52 -10.38
N LEU A 38 0.54 11.98 -10.78
CA LEU A 38 1.43 11.30 -9.85
C LEU A 38 1.94 12.29 -8.77
N ILE A 39 1.61 12.03 -7.50
CA ILE A 39 1.83 12.94 -6.35
C ILE A 39 2.90 12.37 -5.40
N GLU A 40 4.20 12.59 -5.62
CA GLU A 40 5.21 12.50 -4.54
C GLU A 40 6.57 13.12 -4.94
N PRO A 41 7.47 13.44 -3.98
CA PRO A 41 8.02 14.79 -3.82
C PRO A 41 9.49 14.90 -4.23
N ALA A 42 10.09 13.82 -4.74
CA ALA A 42 11.48 13.74 -5.17
C ALA A 42 11.60 12.72 -6.30
N HIS A 43 11.05 13.11 -7.45
CA HIS A 43 11.21 12.55 -8.78
C HIS A 43 11.06 11.03 -8.91
N SER A 44 9.85 10.66 -9.35
CA SER A 44 9.48 9.46 -10.11
C SER A 44 8.98 8.21 -9.34
N PRO A 45 8.09 7.41 -9.96
CA PRO A 45 7.67 6.13 -9.41
C PRO A 45 8.84 5.19 -9.12
N LEU A 46 8.76 4.46 -8.02
CA LEU A 46 9.70 3.39 -7.70
C LEU A 46 9.30 2.14 -8.47
N ILE A 47 10.22 1.63 -9.29
CA ILE A 47 10.08 0.36 -9.99
C ILE A 47 10.88 -0.71 -9.25
N GLU A 48 10.23 -1.82 -8.96
CA GLU A 48 10.86 -3.08 -8.57
C GLU A 48 10.78 -4.07 -9.72
N LEU A 49 11.94 -4.50 -10.22
CA LEU A 49 12.04 -5.56 -11.22
C LEU A 49 12.26 -6.91 -10.51
N ASN A 50 11.35 -7.86 -10.72
CA ASN A 50 11.41 -9.21 -10.13
C ASN A 50 11.71 -9.20 -8.60
N SER A 51 11.24 -8.18 -7.89
CA SER A 51 11.51 -7.97 -6.45
C SER A 51 12.98 -7.87 -6.06
N LYS A 52 13.87 -7.56 -7.01
CA LYS A 52 15.32 -7.48 -6.78
C LYS A 52 15.89 -6.10 -7.04
N GLU A 53 15.62 -5.52 -8.22
CA GLU A 53 16.24 -4.25 -8.61
C GLU A 53 15.28 -3.08 -8.43
N LYS A 54 15.74 -2.04 -7.72
CA LYS A 54 14.97 -0.82 -7.44
C LYS A 54 15.49 0.32 -8.30
N ARG A 55 14.68 0.81 -9.25
CA ARG A 55 14.99 1.96 -10.09
C ARG A 55 13.94 3.05 -9.95
N ARG A 56 14.36 4.30 -10.14
CA ARG A 56 13.49 5.46 -10.22
C ARG A 56 13.32 5.83 -11.69
N PHE A 57 12.08 6.10 -12.11
CA PHE A 57 11.80 6.62 -13.44
C PHE A 57 12.39 8.03 -13.63
N ARG A 58 12.29 8.54 -14.86
CA ARG A 58 12.39 10.00 -15.06
C ARG A 58 11.11 10.65 -14.50
N GLU A 59 11.19 11.92 -14.14
CA GLU A 59 10.02 12.69 -13.75
C GLU A 59 8.93 12.62 -14.83
N THR A 60 7.74 12.17 -14.43
CA THR A 60 6.57 12.02 -15.31
C THR A 60 5.30 12.36 -14.54
N LYS A 61 4.30 12.91 -15.24
CA LYS A 61 3.00 13.31 -14.66
C LYS A 61 1.97 12.18 -14.62
N SER A 62 2.13 11.22 -15.53
CA SER A 62 1.21 10.09 -15.67
C SER A 62 1.98 8.82 -15.98
N LEU A 63 1.40 7.70 -15.56
CA LEU A 63 1.85 6.36 -15.93
C LEU A 63 0.75 5.71 -16.76
N MET A 64 1.08 5.34 -17.99
CA MET A 64 0.18 4.65 -18.91
C MET A 64 0.69 3.24 -19.13
N ILE A 65 -0.14 2.25 -18.84
CA ILE A 65 0.22 0.83 -18.96
C ILE A 65 -0.78 0.17 -19.90
N PRO A 66 -0.32 -0.52 -20.95
CA PRO A 66 -1.23 -1.26 -21.82
C PRO A 66 -2.06 -2.24 -20.99
N ILE A 67 -3.38 -2.24 -21.17
CA ILE A 67 -4.29 -2.99 -20.31
C ILE A 67 -4.01 -4.49 -20.37
N GLN A 68 -3.60 -5.00 -21.53
CA GLN A 68 -3.24 -6.41 -21.72
C GLN A 68 -1.97 -6.83 -20.94
N ASN A 69 -1.15 -5.87 -20.52
CA ASN A 69 0.09 -6.12 -19.78
C ASN A 69 -0.13 -6.04 -18.27
N VAL A 70 -1.24 -5.47 -17.82
CA VAL A 70 -1.55 -5.32 -16.40
C VAL A 70 -1.80 -6.70 -15.78
N VAL A 71 -1.09 -6.96 -14.68
CA VAL A 71 -1.25 -8.18 -13.87
C VAL A 71 -2.06 -7.86 -12.60
N LEU A 72 -1.77 -6.75 -11.94
CA LEU A 72 -2.41 -6.36 -10.70
C LEU A 72 -2.42 -4.84 -10.57
N ILE A 73 -3.54 -4.28 -10.12
CA ILE A 73 -3.62 -2.91 -9.65
C ILE A 73 -4.22 -2.97 -8.25
N GLU A 74 -3.49 -2.44 -7.28
CA GLU A 74 -3.85 -2.46 -5.88
C GLU A 74 -3.75 -1.03 -5.34
N LYS A 75 -4.83 -0.56 -4.69
CA LYS A 75 -4.80 0.68 -3.91
C LYS A 75 -4.36 0.31 -2.51
N LEU A 76 -3.18 0.78 -2.13
CA LEU A 76 -2.64 0.66 -0.78
C LEU A 76 -3.20 1.81 0.06
N ASP A 77 -3.90 1.47 1.13
CA ASP A 77 -4.33 2.46 2.10
C ASP A 77 -3.09 3.10 2.73
N ASP A 78 -3.03 4.42 2.70
CA ASP A 78 -2.10 5.17 3.53
C ASP A 78 -2.66 5.11 4.96
N GLU A 79 -2.50 3.96 5.64
CA GLU A 79 -2.83 3.88 7.06
C GLU A 79 -1.98 4.91 7.80
N LYS A 80 -2.62 6.02 8.21
CA LYS A 80 -2.10 6.82 9.32
C LYS A 80 -1.88 5.84 10.48
N PRO A 81 -0.72 5.87 11.17
CA PRO A 81 -0.55 5.06 12.37
C PRO A 81 -1.70 5.40 13.32
N ARG A 82 -2.67 4.49 13.47
CA ARG A 82 -3.65 4.59 14.53
C ARG A 82 -2.88 4.26 15.80
N ILE A 83 -2.51 5.29 16.55
CA ILE A 83 -2.18 5.10 17.96
C ILE A 83 -3.47 4.59 18.60
N VAL A 84 -3.55 3.27 18.78
CA VAL A 84 -4.60 2.68 19.59
C VAL A 84 -4.16 2.91 21.03
N GLU A 85 -4.73 3.93 21.67
CA GLU A 85 -4.61 4.07 23.11
C GLU A 85 -5.29 2.85 23.74
N VAL A 86 -4.48 1.88 24.15
CA VAL A 86 -4.96 0.74 24.93
C VAL A 86 -5.27 1.30 26.32
N PRO A 87 -6.53 1.29 26.78
CA PRO A 87 -6.84 1.71 28.14
C PRO A 87 -6.00 0.85 29.10
N PRO A 88 -5.41 1.45 30.15
CA PRO A 88 -4.60 0.70 31.09
C PRO A 88 -5.44 -0.45 31.64
N LEU A 89 -4.87 -1.66 31.59
CA LEU A 89 -5.49 -2.82 32.20
C LEU A 89 -5.85 -2.46 33.64
N SER A 90 -7.13 -2.55 33.98
CA SER A 90 -7.60 -2.34 35.34
C SER A 90 -6.70 -3.17 36.27
N PRO A 91 -6.12 -2.59 37.34
CA PRO A 91 -5.33 -3.38 38.26
C PRO A 91 -6.24 -4.50 38.77
N PHE A 92 -5.77 -5.75 38.63
CA PHE A 92 -6.40 -6.89 39.27
C PHE A 92 -6.64 -6.50 40.72
N GLN A 93 -7.91 -6.35 41.10
CA GLN A 93 -8.26 -6.26 42.51
C GLN A 93 -7.81 -7.58 43.10
N ASN A 94 -6.75 -7.54 43.89
CA ASN A 94 -6.35 -8.65 44.72
C ASN A 94 -7.52 -8.92 45.68
N ILE A 95 -8.39 -9.86 45.32
CA ILE A 95 -9.39 -10.43 46.22
C ILE A 95 -8.61 -11.31 47.20
N PHE A 96 -7.88 -10.69 48.13
CA PHE A 96 -7.54 -11.34 49.38
C PHE A 96 -8.81 -11.31 50.23
N LYS A 97 -9.60 -12.38 50.16
CA LYS A 97 -10.57 -12.67 51.21
C LYS A 97 -9.79 -12.88 52.50
N ASN A 98 -10.07 -12.08 53.52
CA ASN A 98 -9.60 -12.34 54.87
C ASN A 98 -10.14 -13.72 55.31
N PRO A 99 -9.28 -14.64 55.78
CA PRO A 99 -9.71 -15.96 56.23
C PRO A 99 -10.53 -15.95 57.53
N SER A 100 -10.84 -14.79 58.10
CA SER A 100 -11.68 -14.64 59.30
C SER A 100 -13.20 -14.64 59.03
N GLU A 101 -13.65 -14.63 57.76
CA GLU A 101 -15.08 -14.73 57.41
C GLU A 101 -15.51 -16.14 56.96
N ILE A 102 -14.68 -17.17 57.19
CA ILE A 102 -15.04 -18.55 56.88
C ILE A 102 -15.29 -19.32 58.19
N LYS A 103 -16.60 -19.52 58.47
CA LYS A 103 -17.28 -20.39 59.46
C LYS A 103 -17.73 -19.70 60.77
N GLU A 104 -18.94 -19.92 61.29
CA GLU A 104 -20.05 -20.87 60.98
C GLU A 104 -21.41 -20.17 60.88
#